data_AF-A0A756T9X8-F1
#
_entry.id   AF-A0A756T9X8-F1
#
_cell.length_a   1.000
_cell.length_b   1.000
_cell.length_c   1.000
_cell.angle_alpha   90.00
_cell.angle_beta   90.00
_cell.angle_gamma   90.00
#
_symmetry.space_group_name_H-M   'P 1'
#
loop_
_entity.id
_entity.type
_entity.pdbx_description
1 polymer ?
#
loop_
_entity_poly.entity_id
_entity_poly.type
_entity_poly.pdbx_seq_one_letter_code
_entity_poly.pdbx_strand_id
1 'polypeptide(L)'
;QSVGQAEELWQKIESAPDALVMLDSGLDAEFCREVLQRTAQQFPEVKIIITAMDGSQKWLHEVMQFNVQAVVPRDSDAETFVLALNAVARGMMFLPGDWLNSTELESRDIKALSARQREILQMLAAGESNKQIGRALNISTGTVKAHLESLYRRLDVKNRTQAAMMLNESN
;
A
#
# COMPACT_ATOMS: atom_id res chain seq x y z
N GLN A 1 11.17 15.97 16.26
CA GLN A 1 12.12 16.58 15.31
C GLN A 1 11.42 17.20 14.09
N SER A 2 10.10 17.46 14.10
CA SER A 2 9.32 17.62 12.85
C SER A 2 9.00 19.05 12.40
N VAL A 3 9.00 20.07 13.28
CA VAL A 3 8.53 21.42 12.86
C VAL A 3 9.55 22.17 12.00
N GLY A 4 10.85 22.10 12.34
CA GLY A 4 11.89 22.84 11.62
C GLY A 4 12.12 22.37 10.18
N GLN A 5 11.98 21.06 9.91
CA GLN A 5 12.15 20.50 8.57
C GLN A 5 10.97 20.84 7.64
N ALA A 6 9.75 20.94 8.19
CA ALA A 6 8.57 21.36 7.45
C ALA A 6 8.68 22.83 7.02
N GLU A 7 9.06 23.72 7.95
CA GLU A 7 9.23 25.15 7.67
C GLU A 7 10.28 25.40 6.59
N GLU A 8 11.43 24.70 6.67
CA GLU A 8 12.50 24.81 5.69
C GLU A 8 12.08 24.29 4.31
N LEU A 9 11.28 23.22 4.25
CA LEU A 9 10.71 22.71 3.01
C LEU A 9 9.84 23.78 2.33
N TRP A 10 8.97 24.44 3.10
CA TRP A 10 8.06 25.47 2.55
C TRP A 10 8.82 26.68 2.02
N GLN A 11 9.84 27.16 2.75
CA GLN A 11 10.68 28.26 2.29
C GLN A 11 11.44 27.91 0.99
N LYS A 12 11.89 26.67 0.84
CA LYS A 12 12.56 26.22 -0.39
C LYS A 12 11.60 26.13 -1.57
N ILE A 13 10.38 25.65 -1.34
CA ILE A 13 9.35 25.59 -2.38
C ILE A 13 8.94 27.01 -2.83
N GLU A 14 8.76 27.94 -1.89
CA GLU A 14 8.42 29.35 -2.21
C GLU A 14 9.51 30.05 -3.04
N SER A 15 10.78 29.71 -2.80
CA SER A 15 11.92 30.28 -3.53
C SER A 15 12.25 29.56 -4.84
N ALA A 16 11.62 28.41 -5.13
CA ALA A 16 11.84 27.61 -6.33
C ALA A 16 10.54 26.97 -6.84
N PRO A 17 9.73 27.70 -7.64
CA PRO A 17 8.42 27.20 -8.11
C PRO A 17 8.52 25.99 -9.06
N ASP A 18 9.69 25.76 -9.68
CA ASP A 18 10.00 24.61 -10.51
C ASP A 18 10.64 23.43 -9.75
N ALA A 19 10.66 23.51 -8.41
CA ALA A 19 11.25 22.49 -7.57
C ALA A 19 10.62 21.10 -7.80
N LEU A 20 11.50 20.10 -7.74
CA LEU A 20 11.13 18.70 -7.66
C LEU A 20 11.23 18.26 -6.20
N VAL A 21 10.10 17.93 -5.59
CA VAL A 21 10.05 17.44 -4.21
C VAL A 21 10.06 15.93 -4.22
N MET A 22 11.02 15.34 -3.50
CA MET A 22 11.00 13.91 -3.22
C MET A 22 10.44 13.68 -1.82
N LEU A 23 9.33 12.97 -1.75
CA LEU A 23 8.62 12.64 -0.52
C LEU A 23 8.80 11.15 -0.22
N ASP A 24 9.15 10.84 1.01
CA ASP A 24 9.25 9.46 1.44
C ASP A 24 8.00 9.02 2.21
N SER A 25 7.25 8.06 1.67
CA SER A 25 5.95 7.62 2.23
C SER A 25 6.05 6.89 3.57
N GLY A 26 7.24 6.43 3.96
CA GLY A 26 7.47 5.83 5.28
C GLY A 26 7.91 6.82 6.35
N LEU A 27 7.88 8.13 6.05
CA LEU A 27 7.82 9.16 7.06
C LEU A 27 6.43 9.17 7.73
N ASP A 28 6.18 10.16 8.58
CA ASP A 28 4.88 10.38 9.18
C ASP A 28 3.79 10.58 8.11
N ALA A 29 2.70 9.81 8.22
CA ALA A 29 1.64 9.78 7.21
C ALA A 29 0.82 11.08 7.17
N GLU A 30 0.67 11.75 8.32
CA GLU A 30 -0.04 13.04 8.41
C GLU A 30 0.79 14.12 7.74
N PHE A 31 2.10 14.15 8.00
CA PHE A 31 3.04 15.04 7.33
C PHE A 31 3.07 14.82 5.81
N CYS A 32 3.14 13.57 5.34
CA CYS A 32 3.11 13.27 3.91
C CYS A 32 1.82 13.80 3.24
N ARG A 33 0.68 13.59 3.91
CA ARG A 33 -0.61 14.08 3.42
C ARG A 33 -0.68 15.60 3.41
N GLU A 34 -0.16 16.27 4.43
CA GLU A 34 -0.05 17.73 4.48
C GLU A 34 0.78 18.25 3.31
N VAL A 35 1.94 17.64 3.05
CA VAL A 35 2.82 18.03 1.94
C VAL A 35 2.08 17.93 0.60
N LEU A 36 1.41 16.79 0.34
CA LEU A 36 0.64 16.58 -0.89
C LEU A 36 -0.51 17.57 -1.05
N GLN A 37 -1.28 17.82 0.02
CA GLN A 37 -2.41 18.74 -0.03
C GLN A 37 -1.98 20.19 -0.22
N ARG A 38 -0.99 20.64 0.54
CA ARG A 38 -0.55 22.03 0.50
C ARG A 38 0.17 22.36 -0.80
N THR A 39 1.00 21.47 -1.32
CA THR A 39 1.61 21.65 -2.66
C THR A 39 0.55 21.69 -3.75
N ALA A 40 -0.43 20.80 -3.75
CA ALA A 40 -1.51 20.83 -4.75
C ALA A 40 -2.36 22.12 -4.71
N GLN A 41 -2.54 22.72 -3.52
CA GLN A 41 -3.34 23.94 -3.36
C GLN A 41 -2.56 25.23 -3.58
N GLN A 42 -1.32 25.32 -3.08
CA GLN A 42 -0.54 26.56 -3.03
C GLN A 42 0.58 26.60 -4.06
N PHE A 43 1.07 25.44 -4.51
CA PHE A 43 2.23 25.31 -5.39
C PHE A 43 1.99 24.28 -6.51
N PRO A 44 0.97 24.48 -7.37
CA PRO A 44 0.55 23.48 -8.36
C PRO A 44 1.60 23.15 -9.43
N GLU A 45 2.65 23.97 -9.58
CA GLU A 45 3.76 23.70 -10.51
C GLU A 45 4.83 22.78 -9.93
N VAL A 46 4.87 22.62 -8.61
CA VAL A 46 5.85 21.76 -7.93
C VAL A 46 5.55 20.31 -8.26
N LYS A 47 6.56 19.62 -8.80
CA LYS A 47 6.47 18.20 -9.15
C LYS A 47 6.83 17.36 -7.95
N ILE A 48 6.09 16.27 -7.74
CA ILE A 48 6.31 15.39 -6.60
C ILE A 48 6.74 14.00 -7.09
N ILE A 49 7.78 13.46 -6.47
CA ILE A 49 8.19 12.05 -6.57
C ILE A 49 8.00 11.43 -5.20
N ILE A 50 7.32 10.30 -5.14
CA ILE A 50 7.14 9.53 -3.91
C ILE A 50 8.05 8.30 -3.94
N THR A 51 8.79 8.07 -2.87
CA THR A 51 9.43 6.77 -2.62
C THR A 51 8.58 5.98 -1.62
N ALA A 52 8.30 4.72 -1.91
CA ALA A 52 7.43 3.88 -1.08
C ALA A 52 7.93 2.43 -1.00
N MET A 53 7.79 1.78 0.16
CA MET A 53 8.20 0.37 0.33
C MET A 53 7.21 -0.59 -0.31
N ASP A 54 5.93 -0.27 -0.22
CA ASP A 54 4.83 -1.01 -0.81
C ASP A 54 3.74 -0.03 -1.27
N GLY A 55 2.83 -0.54 -2.09
CA GLY A 55 1.72 0.24 -2.62
C GLY A 55 0.63 -0.66 -3.16
N SER A 56 -0.56 -0.09 -3.29
CA SER A 56 -1.70 -0.73 -3.94
C SER A 56 -2.23 0.18 -5.04
N GLN A 57 -2.97 -0.39 -5.99
CA GLN A 57 -3.69 0.37 -7.02
C GLN A 57 -4.55 1.48 -6.41
N LYS A 58 -5.23 1.20 -5.30
CA LYS A 58 -6.05 2.20 -4.58
C LYS A 58 -5.20 3.35 -4.03
N TRP A 59 -4.08 3.03 -3.37
CA TRP A 59 -3.17 4.05 -2.84
C TRP A 59 -2.55 4.88 -3.97
N LEU A 60 -2.13 4.24 -5.07
CA LEU A 60 -1.67 4.94 -6.27
C LEU A 60 -2.73 5.90 -6.79
N HIS A 61 -3.99 5.45 -6.91
CA HIS A 61 -5.09 6.31 -7.33
C HIS A 61 -5.32 7.49 -6.39
N GLU A 62 -5.17 7.31 -5.07
CA GLU A 62 -5.29 8.39 -4.09
C GLU A 62 -4.18 9.43 -4.26
N VAL A 63 -2.91 9.00 -4.35
CA VAL A 63 -1.78 9.93 -4.48
C VAL A 63 -1.74 10.62 -5.85
N MET A 64 -2.23 9.96 -6.90
CA MET A 64 -2.37 10.55 -8.24
C MET A 64 -3.43 11.67 -8.31
N GLN A 65 -4.26 11.86 -7.29
CA GLN A 65 -5.14 13.03 -7.20
C GLN A 65 -4.36 14.32 -6.90
N PHE A 66 -3.10 14.20 -6.49
CA PHE A 66 -2.17 15.30 -6.28
C PHE A 66 -1.16 15.37 -7.44
N ASN A 67 -0.28 16.38 -7.45
CA ASN A 67 0.71 16.59 -8.52
C ASN A 67 1.92 15.62 -8.47
N VAL A 68 1.63 14.33 -8.24
CA VAL A 68 2.62 13.26 -8.16
C VAL A 68 2.94 12.78 -9.57
N GLN A 69 4.20 12.97 -9.97
CA GLN A 69 4.71 12.64 -11.30
C GLN A 69 5.47 11.32 -11.33
N ALA A 70 5.94 10.85 -10.18
CA ALA A 70 6.49 9.51 -10.09
C ALA A 70 6.26 8.86 -8.73
N VAL A 71 6.14 7.54 -8.77
CA VAL A 71 6.22 6.68 -7.59
C VAL A 71 7.33 5.67 -7.85
N VAL A 72 8.32 5.62 -6.97
CA VAL A 72 9.47 4.74 -7.08
C VAL A 72 9.51 3.77 -5.89
N PRO A 73 9.45 2.46 -6.11
CA PRO A 73 9.60 1.47 -5.05
C PRO A 73 10.97 1.62 -4.39
N ARG A 74 11.06 1.59 -3.06
CA ARG A 74 12.33 1.80 -2.33
C ARG A 74 13.35 0.69 -2.56
N ASP A 75 12.91 -0.49 -3.00
CA ASP A 75 13.74 -1.63 -3.39
C ASP A 75 14.21 -1.56 -4.85
N SER A 76 13.83 -0.50 -5.59
CA SER A 76 14.33 -0.24 -6.94
C SER A 76 15.84 -0.03 -6.95
N ASP A 77 16.48 -0.49 -8.02
CA ASP A 77 17.88 -0.19 -8.27
C ASP A 77 18.10 1.27 -8.72
N ALA A 78 19.37 1.68 -8.75
CA ALA A 78 19.74 3.03 -9.15
C ALA A 78 19.35 3.35 -10.61
N GLU A 79 19.37 2.36 -11.50
CA GLU A 79 18.99 2.53 -12.90
C GLU A 79 17.50 2.89 -13.02
N THR A 80 16.65 2.19 -12.28
CA THR A 80 15.21 2.46 -12.20
C THR A 80 14.93 3.85 -11.65
N PHE A 81 15.66 4.28 -10.62
CA PHE A 81 15.53 5.64 -10.08
C PHE A 81 15.93 6.72 -11.11
N VAL A 82 17.01 6.50 -11.85
CA VAL A 82 17.45 7.38 -12.94
C VAL A 82 16.40 7.42 -14.07
N LEU A 83 15.79 6.29 -14.41
CA LEU A 83 14.69 6.23 -15.38
C LEU A 83 13.49 7.06 -14.91
N ALA A 84 13.11 6.96 -13.63
CA ALA A 84 12.02 7.74 -13.06
C ALA A 84 12.29 9.26 -13.15
N LEU A 85 13.48 9.71 -12.74
CA LEU A 85 13.87 11.12 -12.85
C LEU A 85 13.84 11.62 -14.29
N ASN A 86 14.36 10.83 -15.23
CA ASN A 86 14.38 11.16 -16.66
C ASN A 86 12.97 11.22 -17.27
N ALA A 87 12.03 10.40 -16.79
CA ALA A 87 10.63 10.45 -17.18
C ALA A 87 9.98 11.76 -16.70
N VAL A 88 10.14 12.08 -15.41
CA VAL A 88 9.58 13.31 -14.81
C VAL A 88 10.15 14.58 -15.45
N ALA A 89 11.45 14.60 -15.76
CA ALA A 89 12.10 15.70 -16.46
C ALA A 89 11.51 15.94 -17.87
N ARG A 90 11.01 14.89 -18.52
CA ARG A 90 10.33 14.95 -19.83
C ARG A 90 8.83 15.18 -19.73
N GLY A 91 8.29 15.39 -18.53
CA GLY A 91 6.85 15.54 -18.30
C GLY A 91 6.06 14.23 -18.44
N MET A 92 6.75 13.09 -18.35
CA MET A 92 6.12 11.77 -18.34
C MET A 92 5.96 11.28 -16.89
N MET A 93 4.91 10.50 -16.65
CA MET A 93 4.74 9.81 -15.37
C MET A 93 5.58 8.54 -15.31
N PHE A 94 6.07 8.21 -14.11
CA PHE A 94 6.69 6.92 -13.82
C PHE A 94 5.97 6.24 -12.66
N LEU A 95 5.30 5.13 -12.92
CA LEU A 95 4.52 4.40 -11.92
C LEU A 95 4.91 2.91 -11.93
N PRO A 96 4.94 2.23 -10.77
CA PRO A 96 5.26 0.81 -10.70
C PRO A 96 4.14 0.01 -11.34
N GLY A 97 4.45 -0.75 -12.39
CA GLY A 97 3.46 -1.54 -13.13
C GLY A 97 2.73 -2.56 -12.26
N ASP A 98 3.44 -3.17 -11.32
CA ASP A 98 2.88 -4.19 -10.42
C ASP A 98 1.83 -3.62 -9.47
N TRP A 99 1.93 -2.33 -9.13
CA TRP A 99 0.98 -1.65 -8.25
C TRP A 99 -0.22 -1.12 -9.03
N LEU A 100 -0.06 -0.78 -10.32
CA LEU A 100 -1.18 -0.45 -11.21
C LEU A 100 -2.08 -1.67 -11.46
N ASN A 101 -1.48 -2.85 -11.51
CA ASN A 101 -2.16 -4.12 -11.76
C ASN A 101 -2.48 -4.90 -10.50
N SER A 102 -2.16 -4.36 -9.31
CA SER A 102 -2.52 -4.99 -8.04
C SER A 102 -4.04 -4.89 -7.89
N THR A 103 -4.77 -5.85 -8.44
CA THR A 103 -6.21 -5.96 -8.21
C THR A 103 -6.47 -5.93 -6.70
N GLU A 104 -7.50 -5.23 -6.24
CA GLU A 104 -7.92 -5.10 -4.82
C GLU A 104 -8.02 -6.45 -4.06
N LEU A 105 -7.93 -7.57 -4.77
CA LEU A 105 -7.78 -8.93 -4.25
C LEU A 105 -6.56 -9.14 -3.34
N GLU A 106 -5.56 -8.26 -3.33
CA GLU A 106 -4.39 -8.32 -2.43
C GLU A 106 -4.49 -7.35 -1.23
N SER A 107 -5.69 -6.85 -0.91
CA SER A 107 -5.87 -6.16 0.36
C SER A 107 -5.76 -7.16 1.53
N ARG A 108 -4.84 -6.90 2.47
CA ARG A 108 -4.82 -7.49 3.82
C ARG A 108 -6.10 -7.23 4.64
N ASP A 109 -7.08 -6.54 4.05
CA ASP A 109 -8.33 -6.16 4.69
C ASP A 109 -9.27 -7.36 4.84
N ILE A 110 -9.44 -7.78 6.10
CA ILE A 110 -10.38 -8.82 6.51
C ILE A 110 -11.84 -8.48 6.12
N LYS A 111 -12.15 -7.18 5.95
CA LYS A 111 -13.48 -6.72 5.50
C LYS A 111 -13.77 -7.14 4.07
N ALA A 112 -12.74 -7.31 3.23
CA ALA A 112 -12.86 -7.74 1.84
C ALA A 112 -13.02 -9.26 1.67
N LEU A 113 -12.88 -10.06 2.75
CA LEU A 113 -13.10 -11.50 2.69
C LEU A 113 -14.55 -11.84 2.35
N SER A 114 -14.73 -12.88 1.52
CA SER A 114 -16.06 -13.46 1.32
C SER A 114 -16.62 -14.01 2.63
N ALA A 115 -17.95 -14.13 2.74
CA ALA A 115 -18.60 -14.69 3.94
C ALA A 115 -18.01 -16.05 4.34
N ARG A 116 -17.71 -16.89 3.34
CA ARG A 116 -17.11 -18.21 3.55
C ARG A 116 -15.66 -18.16 4.04
N GLN A 117 -14.85 -17.25 3.49
CA GLN A 117 -13.47 -17.04 3.94
C GLN A 117 -13.42 -16.49 5.38
N ARG A 118 -14.35 -15.59 5.72
CA ARG A 118 -14.47 -15.05 7.08
C ARG A 118 -14.87 -16.12 8.08
N GLU A 119 -15.84 -16.96 7.74
CA GLU A 119 -16.27 -18.10 8.57
C GLU A 119 -15.11 -19.08 8.82
N ILE A 120 -14.36 -19.43 7.76
CA ILE A 120 -13.16 -20.29 7.88
C ILE A 120 -12.09 -19.63 8.75
N LEU A 121 -11.84 -18.32 8.59
CA LEU A 121 -10.87 -17.57 9.37
C LEU A 121 -11.25 -17.52 10.86
N GLN A 122 -12.53 -17.33 11.18
CA GLN A 122 -13.04 -17.34 12.57
C GLN A 122 -12.84 -18.69 13.24
N MET A 123 -13.21 -19.79 12.57
CA MET A 123 -12.99 -21.14 13.09
C MET A 123 -11.49 -21.44 13.25
N LEU A 124 -10.67 -20.97 12.31
CA LEU A 124 -9.22 -21.12 12.37
C LEU A 124 -8.63 -20.41 13.59
N ALA A 125 -9.07 -19.17 13.87
CA ALA A 125 -8.65 -18.40 15.03
C ALA A 125 -9.16 -18.99 16.36
N ALA A 126 -10.32 -19.65 16.36
CA ALA A 126 -10.83 -20.43 17.48
C ALA A 126 -10.04 -21.73 17.76
N GLY A 127 -9.03 -22.05 16.93
CA GLY A 127 -8.19 -23.24 17.11
C GLY A 127 -8.69 -24.50 16.41
N GLU A 128 -9.75 -24.42 15.60
CA GLU A 128 -10.36 -25.59 14.96
C GLU A 128 -9.44 -26.21 13.89
N SER A 129 -9.20 -27.51 13.95
CA SER A 129 -8.44 -28.22 12.91
C SER A 129 -9.17 -28.24 11.57
N ASN A 130 -8.45 -28.45 10.45
CA ASN A 130 -9.07 -28.54 9.12
C ASN A 130 -10.16 -29.63 9.04
N LYS A 131 -10.07 -30.67 9.88
CA LYS A 131 -11.09 -31.73 10.01
C LYS A 131 -12.35 -31.24 10.72
N GLN A 132 -12.20 -30.42 11.76
CA GLN A 132 -13.32 -29.80 12.47
C GLN A 132 -14.01 -28.75 11.60
N ILE A 133 -13.23 -27.90 10.93
CA ILE A 133 -13.74 -26.93 9.94
C ILE A 133 -14.52 -27.65 8.85
N GLY A 134 -13.95 -28.71 8.25
CA GLY A 134 -14.64 -29.46 7.20
C GLY A 134 -15.98 -30.06 7.67
N ARG A 135 -16.04 -30.57 8.91
CA ARG A 135 -17.28 -31.08 9.49
C ARG A 135 -18.33 -30.01 9.72
N ALA A 136 -17.95 -28.89 10.34
CA ALA A 136 -18.89 -27.79 10.61
C ALA A 136 -19.46 -27.20 9.32
N LEU A 137 -18.62 -27.14 8.28
CA LEU A 137 -18.91 -26.47 7.03
C LEU A 137 -19.43 -27.43 5.93
N ASN A 138 -19.59 -28.72 6.27
CA ASN A 138 -20.00 -29.81 5.38
C ASN A 138 -19.18 -29.89 4.08
N ILE A 139 -17.85 -29.79 4.18
CA ILE A 139 -16.91 -29.87 3.05
C ILE A 139 -15.73 -30.80 3.37
N SER A 140 -15.03 -31.26 2.34
CA SER A 140 -13.87 -32.13 2.52
C SER A 140 -12.69 -31.38 3.16
N THR A 141 -11.81 -32.10 3.87
CA THR A 141 -10.57 -31.53 4.41
C THR A 141 -9.65 -30.98 3.32
N GLY A 142 -9.68 -31.55 2.11
CA GLY A 142 -8.97 -31.03 0.94
C GLY A 142 -9.52 -29.68 0.48
N THR A 143 -10.85 -29.53 0.47
CA THR A 143 -11.52 -28.26 0.16
C THR A 143 -11.20 -27.19 1.20
N VAL A 144 -11.12 -27.55 2.48
CA VAL A 144 -10.65 -26.63 3.53
C VAL A 144 -9.21 -26.17 3.27
N LYS A 145 -8.29 -27.08 2.88
CA LYS A 145 -6.91 -26.70 2.54
C LYS A 145 -6.86 -25.70 1.38
N ALA A 146 -7.61 -25.95 0.31
CA ALA A 146 -7.67 -25.04 -0.83
C ALA A 146 -8.21 -23.65 -0.45
N HIS A 147 -9.25 -23.60 0.40
CA HIS A 147 -9.74 -22.33 0.93
C HIS A 147 -8.69 -21.62 1.79
N LEU A 148 -7.96 -22.34 2.64
CA LEU A 148 -6.88 -21.78 3.46
C LEU A 148 -5.71 -21.27 2.64
N GLU A 149 -5.30 -21.98 1.59
CA GLU A 149 -4.25 -21.51 0.67
C GLU A 149 -4.66 -20.21 -0.03
N SER A 150 -5.90 -20.15 -0.53
CA SER A 150 -6.44 -18.92 -1.10
C SER A 150 -6.57 -17.80 -0.07
N LEU A 151 -6.91 -18.12 1.18
CA LEU A 151 -7.01 -17.16 2.28
C LEU A 151 -5.63 -16.60 2.66
N TYR A 152 -4.62 -17.46 2.76
CA TYR A 152 -3.25 -17.09 3.11
C TYR A 152 -2.62 -16.19 2.06
N ARG A 153 -2.78 -16.53 0.78
CA ARG A 153 -2.35 -15.67 -0.33
C ARG A 153 -3.02 -14.30 -0.27
N ARG A 154 -4.32 -14.28 0.02
CA ARG A 154 -5.11 -13.05 0.07
C ARG A 154 -4.76 -12.15 1.26
N LEU A 155 -4.47 -12.74 2.41
CA LEU A 155 -4.08 -12.01 3.63
C LEU A 155 -2.56 -11.72 3.68
N ASP A 156 -1.79 -12.17 2.68
CA ASP A 156 -0.33 -12.11 2.66
C ASP A 156 0.33 -12.68 3.93
N VAL A 157 -0.16 -13.85 4.36
CA VAL A 157 0.34 -14.58 5.54
C VAL A 157 0.90 -15.93 5.14
N LYS A 158 1.96 -16.37 5.82
CA LYS A 158 2.70 -17.59 5.47
C LYS A 158 2.25 -18.82 6.24
N ASN A 159 1.55 -18.62 7.36
CA ASN A 159 1.15 -19.72 8.22
C ASN A 159 -0.16 -19.46 8.97
N ARG A 160 -0.71 -20.55 9.51
CA ARG A 160 -1.95 -20.57 10.28
C ARG A 160 -1.94 -19.58 11.44
N THR A 161 -0.83 -19.47 12.16
CA THR A 161 -0.74 -18.60 13.34
C THR A 161 -0.86 -17.13 12.93
N GLN A 162 -0.14 -16.72 11.87
CA GLN A 162 -0.25 -15.37 11.32
C GLN A 162 -1.68 -15.07 10.86
N ALA A 163 -2.32 -16.01 10.16
CA ALA A 163 -3.73 -15.86 9.77
C ALA A 163 -4.65 -15.66 10.98
N ALA A 164 -4.47 -16.44 12.06
CA ALA A 164 -5.27 -16.32 13.26
C ALA A 164 -5.12 -14.94 13.95
N MET A 165 -3.91 -14.37 13.95
CA MET A 165 -3.62 -13.08 14.58
C MET A 165 -4.34 -11.92 13.90
N MET A 166 -4.59 -12.00 12.58
CA MET A 166 -5.25 -10.94 11.81
C MET A 166 -6.63 -10.57 12.41
N LEU A 167 -7.39 -11.53 12.93
CA LEU A 167 -8.70 -11.27 13.54
C LEU A 167 -8.61 -10.45 14.84
N ASN A 168 -7.55 -10.62 15.62
CA ASN A 168 -7.38 -9.91 16.88
C ASN A 168 -6.98 -8.45 16.71
N GLU A 169 -6.35 -8.09 15.58
CA GLU A 169 -5.95 -6.71 15.27
C GLU A 169 -7.11 -5.86 14.70
N SER A 170 -8.27 -6.47 14.43
CA SER A 170 -9.43 -5.81 13.82
C SER A 170 -10.61 -5.55 14.78
N ASN A 171 -10.42 -5.81 16.08
CA ASN A 171 -11.38 -5.56 17.17
C ASN A 171 -10.86 -4.44 18.06
#